data_AF-A0A382MG72-F1
#
_entry.id   AF-A0A382MG72-F1
#
_cell.length_a   1.000
_cell.length_b   1.000
_cell.length_c   1.000
_cell.angle_alpha   90.00
_cell.angle_beta   90.00
_cell.angle_gamma   90.00
#
_symmetry.space_group_name_H-M   'P 1'
#
loop_
_entity.id
_entity.type
_entity.pdbx_description
1 polymer ?
#
loop_
_entity_poly.entity_id
_entity_poly.type
_entity_poly.pdbx_seq_one_letter_code
_entity_poly.pdbx_strand_id
1 'polypeptide(L)' 'MDGESFKQLLMETGKEMGIKGKELFAPARIALYGDSKGPDIPIIFSILGRSETIHRLEKYI' A
#
# COMPACT_ATOMS: atom_id res chain seq x y z
N MET A 1 9.83 -10.34 2.91
CA MET A 1 8.53 -9.84 2.40
C MET A 1 8.80 -9.15 1.08
N ASP A 2 8.12 -9.56 0.02
CA ASP A 2 8.18 -8.95 -1.31
C ASP A 2 6.92 -8.10 -1.58
N GLY A 3 6.83 -7.49 -2.77
CA GLY A 3 5.73 -6.63 -3.14
C GLY A 3 4.37 -7.34 -3.21
N GLU A 4 4.34 -8.60 -3.66
CA GLU A 4 3.09 -9.38 -3.71
C GLU A 4 2.62 -9.75 -2.31
N SER A 5 3.54 -10.19 -1.44
CA SER A 5 3.25 -10.45 -0.04
C SER A 5 2.72 -9.20 0.67
N PHE A 6 3.27 -8.02 0.35
CA PHE A 6 2.77 -6.75 0.90
C PHE A 6 1.37 -6.39 0.39
N LYS A 7 1.09 -6.62 -0.89
CA LYS A 7 -0.26 -6.44 -1.45
C LYS A 7 -1.27 -7.37 -0.80
N GLN A 8 -0.90 -8.63 -0.55
CA GLN A 8 -1.73 -9.59 0.16
C GLN A 8 -2.04 -9.13 1.59
N LEU A 9 -1.02 -8.68 2.33
CA LEU A 9 -1.19 -8.11 3.68
C LEU A 9 -2.19 -6.94 3.68
N LEU A 10 -2.06 -6.01 2.73
CA LEU A 10 -3.00 -4.91 2.58
C LEU A 10 -4.44 -5.41 2.33
N MET A 11 -4.62 -6.41 1.46
CA MET A 11 -5.92 -7.00 1.17
C MET A 11 -6.55 -7.67 2.40
N GLU A 12 -5.75 -8.39 3.18
CA GLU A 12 -6.19 -9.02 4.42
C GLU A 12 -6.65 -7.97 5.44
N THR A 13 -5.85 -6.92 5.67
CA THR A 13 -6.24 -5.79 6.53
C THR A 13 -7.53 -5.12 6.04
N GLY A 14 -7.66 -4.88 4.73
CA GLY A 14 -8.88 -4.30 4.16
C GLY A 14 -10.10 -5.19 4.36
N LYS A 15 -9.93 -6.52 4.22
CA LYS A 15 -11.01 -7.50 4.45
C LYS A 15 -11.46 -7.51 5.91
N GLU A 16 -10.53 -7.46 6.86
CA GLU A 16 -10.84 -7.39 8.30
C GLU A 16 -11.62 -6.13 8.67
N MET A 17 -11.35 -5.02 7.98
CA MET A 17 -12.03 -3.74 8.17
C MET A 17 -13.31 -3.57 7.33
N GLY A 18 -13.65 -4.55 6.48
CA GLY A 18 -14.79 -4.46 5.56
C GLY A 18 -14.61 -3.43 4.42
N ILE A 19 -13.38 -3.03 4.12
CA ILE A 19 -13.03 -2.05 3.08
C ILE A 19 -12.86 -2.74 1.73
N LYS A 20 -13.46 -2.17 0.68
CA LYS A 20 -13.36 -2.71 -0.69
C LYS A 20 -12.04 -2.33 -1.35
N GLY A 21 -11.59 -3.13 -2.32
CA GLY A 21 -10.29 -2.94 -2.98
C GLY A 21 -10.03 -1.53 -3.52
N LYS A 22 -11.01 -0.87 -4.15
CA LYS A 22 -10.83 0.51 -4.65
C LYS A 22 -10.59 1.51 -3.51
N GLU A 23 -11.34 1.36 -2.42
CA GLU A 23 -11.27 2.21 -1.23
C GLU A 23 -10.02 1.94 -0.39
N LEU A 24 -9.40 0.77 -0.56
CA LEU A 24 -8.12 0.41 0.06
C LEU A 24 -6.92 0.87 -0.77
N PHE A 25 -6.88 0.49 -2.05
CA PHE A 25 -5.67 0.63 -2.87
C PHE A 25 -5.43 2.07 -3.32
N ALA A 26 -6.48 2.85 -3.57
CA ALA A 26 -6.31 4.25 -3.97
C ALA A 26 -5.61 5.09 -2.87
N PRO A 27 -6.08 5.11 -1.60
CA PRO A 27 -5.38 5.85 -0.54
C PRO A 27 -4.02 5.25 -0.21
N ALA A 28 -3.86 3.92 -0.19
CA ALA A 28 -2.55 3.30 0.01
C ALA A 28 -1.53 3.76 -1.06
N ARG A 29 -1.95 3.84 -2.33
CA ARG A 29 -1.10 4.33 -3.40
C ARG A 29 -0.76 5.81 -3.25
N ILE A 30 -1.71 6.64 -2.80
CA ILE A 30 -1.43 8.05 -2.52
C ILE A 30 -0.41 8.18 -1.39
N ALA A 31 -0.57 7.45 -0.29
CA ALA A 31 0.35 7.50 0.84
C ALA A 31 1.78 7.07 0.44
N LEU A 32 1.89 6.03 -0.38
CA LEU A 32 3.19 5.45 -0.76
C LEU A 32 3.84 6.14 -1.96
N TYR A 33 3.07 6.64 -2.94
CA TYR A 33 3.58 7.17 -4.22
C TYR A 33 3.24 8.64 -4.46
N GLY A 34 2.20 9.18 -3.81
CA GLY A 34 1.73 10.55 -3.99
C GLY A 34 0.68 10.74 -5.08
N ASP A 35 0.34 9.69 -5.84
CA ASP A 35 -0.70 9.74 -6.89
C ASP A 35 -1.54 8.45 -6.92
N SER A 36 -2.86 8.62 -6.98
CA SER A 36 -3.87 7.57 -7.17
C SER A 36 -3.70 6.75 -8.46
N LYS A 37 -3.09 7.33 -9.51
CA LYS A 37 -2.83 6.72 -10.83
C LYS A 37 -1.39 6.20 -10.98
N GLY A 38 -0.64 6.11 -9.88
CA GLY A 38 0.71 5.58 -9.88
C GLY A 38 0.80 4.07 -10.19
N PRO A 39 2.02 3.50 -10.15
CA PRO A 39 2.27 2.08 -10.36
C PRO A 39 1.49 1.18 -9.40
N ASP A 40 1.44 -0.13 -9.68
CA ASP A 40 0.82 -1.07 -8.75
C ASP A 40 1.60 -1.18 -7.43
N ILE A 41 0.91 -1.52 -6.35
CA ILE A 41 1.45 -1.62 -4.99
C ILE A 41 2.69 -2.52 -4.90
N PRO A 42 2.74 -3.71 -5.56
CA PRO A 42 3.93 -4.55 -5.53
C PRO A 42 5.17 -3.86 -6.11
N ILE A 43 4.99 -3.06 -7.16
CA ILE A 43 6.06 -2.32 -7.83
C ILE A 43 6.56 -1.21 -6.91
N ILE A 44 5.63 -0.44 -6.33
CA ILE A 44 5.97 0.63 -5.39
C ILE A 44 6.76 0.06 -4.21
N PHE A 45 6.27 -1.01 -3.59
CA PHE A 45 6.95 -1.65 -2.47
C PHE A 45 8.33 -2.19 -2.85
N SER A 46 8.47 -2.80 -4.03
CA SER A 46 9.76 -3.34 -4.50
C SER A 46 10.81 -2.24 -4.70
N ILE A 47 10.39 -1.02 -5.05
CA ILE A 47 11.28 0.14 -5.22
C ILE A 47 11.62 0.78 -3.87
N LEU A 48 10.61 1.02 -3.02
CA LEU A 48 10.80 1.71 -1.74
C LEU A 48 11.49 0.82 -0.70
N GLY A 49 11.21 -0.48 -0.73
CA GLY A 49 11.54 -1.40 0.33
C GLY A 49 10.72 -1.16 1.60
N ARG A 50 10.94 -2.02 2.60
CA ARG A 50 10.14 -2.06 3.84
C ARG A 50 10.24 -0.77 4.65
N SER A 51 11.45 -0.28 4.91
CA SER A 51 11.67 0.85 5.82
C SER A 51 11.01 2.14 5.32
N GLU A 52 11.19 2.45 4.04
CA GLU A 52 10.59 3.65 3.43
C GLU A 52 9.06 3.51 3.30
N THR A 53 8.55 2.32 3.00
CA THR A 53 7.11 2.04 2.98
C THR A 53 6.47 2.38 4.33
N ILE A 54 7.06 1.90 5.43
CA ILE A 54 6.58 2.18 6.78
C ILE A 54 6.66 3.67 7.08
N HIS A 55 7.81 4.30 6.82
CA HIS A 55 8.01 5.73 7.05
C HIS A 55 6.95 6.60 6.34
N ARG A 56 6.59 6.27 5.10
CA ARG A 56 5.57 7.00 4.34
C ARG A 56 4.16 6.78 4.90
N LEU A 57 3.84 5.57 5.34
CA LEU A 57 2.55 5.29 5.96
C LEU A 57 2.40 6.03 7.30
N GLU A 58 3.46 6.03 8.11
CA GLU A 58 3.53 6.72 9.41
C GLU A 58 3.25 8.23 9.32
N LYS A 59 3.51 8.86 8.17
CA LYS A 59 3.21 10.28 7.96
C LYS A 59 1.71 10.62 7.98
N TYR A 60 0.83 9.63 7.81
CA TYR A 60 -0.62 9.83 7.65
C TYR A 60 -1.46 9.11 8.71
N ILE A 61 -0.83 8.61 9.78
CA ILE A 61 -1.49 7.99 10.94
C ILE A 61 -1.17 8.76 12.23
#